data_AF-A0A366XWD0-F1
#
_entry.id   AF-A0A366XWD0-F1
#
_cell.length_a   1.000
_cell.length_b   1.000
_cell.length_c   1.000
_cell.angle_alpha   90.00
_cell.angle_beta   90.00
_cell.angle_gamma   90.00
#
_symmetry.space_group_name_H-M   'P 1'
#
loop_
_entity.id
_entity.type
_entity.pdbx_description
1 polymer ?
#
loop_
_entity_poly.entity_id
_entity_poly.type
_entity_poly.pdbx_seq_one_letter_code
_entity_poly.pdbx_strand_id
1 'polypeptide(L)'
;MKNQANRFGEIEVSKNNIVYSMPVNRFKTEDREALEQLYKQNLEELNYSEYFAFANSISELRAHFLFSYELRDCVNFMSIRKLKFEEVIPLLKTLVQIAKISEEKQIKILWHASNFFINMGERKIQALLFEFDGMEIFSHKTALDGLKELIILSLTTLNNVIVKKPSKVDFIEKKQETYQFIEDILQARSVDETEIVIDKALVLIEIAAEKEYEENQSKKQRSLLNKWGLKKSVNKPENLSLSDKLKRELLEESQKANAKKFKEKKTLLDKLTSPTGIAVLVPLVVVLLTTYFLTDGFTNFEGNDQTALAKENEAQIKKIYINYINGEKETAYAQLDSIGYKNLSKEDQKMLTKWYIEQRKYIKAISTDKNSAYTIGDSLVKDDNKIDLEQLVNQVESKVLTFDLADLNDDYKVLIANKDLSRFNERRAYAIAKAFYLTNNDDDLEKFITDFEKKSDGSEEYQKQVGILQEAQSIVSSYYETLENFDKQIEEKKKEVQIQETKLEDKKNKEPNKEEMLKSKQEELENLEQQRHDIIKLIEEL
;
A
#
# COMPACT_ATOMS: atom_id res chain seq x y z
N MET A 1 -29.41 -34.94 13.54
CA MET A 1 -30.40 -34.46 12.53
C MET A 1 -30.02 -35.11 11.21
N LYS A 2 -30.97 -35.79 10.53
CA LYS A 2 -30.71 -36.50 9.27
C LYS A 2 -31.12 -35.64 8.09
N ASN A 3 -30.18 -35.32 7.22
CA ASN A 3 -30.44 -34.58 5.98
C ASN A 3 -29.98 -35.44 4.80
N GLN A 4 -30.85 -35.59 3.80
CA GLN A 4 -30.45 -36.13 2.51
C GLN A 4 -29.42 -35.19 1.88
N ALA A 5 -28.23 -35.70 1.55
CA ALA A 5 -27.10 -34.89 1.09
C ALA A 5 -26.73 -35.23 -0.36
N ASN A 6 -26.49 -36.52 -0.63
CA ASN A 6 -26.32 -37.07 -1.99
C ASN A 6 -27.64 -37.77 -2.38
N ARG A 7 -27.89 -38.02 -3.67
CA ARG A 7 -29.17 -38.59 -4.15
C ARG A 7 -29.66 -39.80 -3.35
N PHE A 8 -28.73 -40.66 -2.91
CA PHE A 8 -28.98 -41.86 -2.11
C PHE A 8 -28.30 -41.86 -0.74
N GLY A 9 -27.67 -40.76 -0.34
CA GLY A 9 -26.86 -40.69 0.87
C GLY A 9 -27.38 -39.67 1.88
N GLU A 10 -27.26 -40.02 3.15
CA GLU A 10 -27.67 -39.19 4.28
C GLU A 10 -26.45 -38.73 5.08
N ILE A 11 -26.47 -37.48 5.54
CA ILE A 11 -25.52 -36.99 6.54
C ILE A 11 -26.26 -36.89 7.87
N GLU A 12 -25.69 -37.54 8.89
CA GLU A 12 -26.10 -37.41 10.28
C GLU A 12 -25.00 -36.71 11.09
N VAL A 13 -25.38 -35.60 11.75
CA VAL A 13 -24.47 -34.84 12.60
C VAL A 13 -24.85 -35.04 14.07
N SER A 14 -23.87 -35.44 14.89
CA SER A 14 -23.99 -35.58 16.34
C SER A 14 -22.75 -35.00 17.03
N LYS A 15 -22.89 -33.82 17.62
CA LYS A 15 -21.78 -33.03 18.20
C LYS A 15 -20.63 -32.88 17.19
N ASN A 16 -19.47 -33.47 17.49
CA ASN A 16 -18.25 -33.40 16.66
C ASN A 16 -18.12 -34.58 15.69
N ASN A 17 -19.11 -35.48 15.67
CA ASN A 17 -19.09 -36.66 14.80
C ASN A 17 -20.09 -36.48 13.67
N ILE A 18 -19.60 -36.69 12.45
CA ILE A 18 -20.43 -36.70 11.26
C ILE A 18 -20.36 -38.10 10.66
N VAL A 19 -21.53 -38.64 10.33
CA VAL A 19 -21.64 -39.93 9.66
C VAL A 19 -22.35 -39.70 8.34
N TYR A 20 -21.66 -39.98 7.24
CA TYR A 20 -22.29 -40.11 5.94
C TYR A 20 -22.63 -41.59 5.71
N SER A 21 -23.88 -41.86 5.33
CA SER A 21 -24.38 -43.21 5.08
C SER A 21 -24.98 -43.30 3.68
N MET A 22 -24.64 -44.36 2.94
CA MET A 22 -25.24 -44.67 1.64
C MET A 22 -25.36 -46.20 1.46
N PRO A 23 -26.40 -46.72 0.79
CA PRO A 23 -26.54 -48.16 0.54
C PRO A 23 -25.34 -48.74 -0.23
N VAL A 24 -24.88 -49.94 0.15
CA VAL A 24 -23.67 -50.58 -0.45
C VAL A 24 -23.79 -50.79 -1.97
N ASN A 25 -25.00 -51.07 -2.47
CA ASN A 25 -25.27 -51.27 -3.90
C ASN A 25 -25.21 -49.99 -4.75
N ARG A 26 -24.87 -48.84 -4.14
CA ARG A 26 -24.64 -47.57 -4.84
C ARG A 26 -23.15 -47.24 -4.99
N PHE A 27 -22.27 -48.10 -4.51
CA PHE A 27 -20.82 -48.00 -4.69
C PHE A 27 -20.36 -48.93 -5.81
N LYS A 28 -19.14 -48.73 -6.31
CA LYS A 28 -18.51 -49.59 -7.34
C LYS A 28 -18.26 -51.02 -6.84
N THR A 29 -18.17 -51.19 -5.52
CA THR A 29 -17.97 -52.48 -4.84
C THR A 29 -18.83 -52.55 -3.59
N GLU A 30 -19.36 -53.74 -3.30
CA GLU A 30 -20.04 -54.05 -2.04
C GLU A 30 -19.06 -54.57 -0.97
N ASP A 31 -17.77 -54.72 -1.30
CA ASP A 31 -16.71 -55.04 -0.32
C ASP A 31 -16.13 -53.77 0.31
N ARG A 32 -16.26 -53.68 1.64
CA ARG A 32 -15.76 -52.56 2.46
C ARG A 32 -14.26 -52.36 2.32
N GLU A 33 -13.46 -53.43 2.27
CA GLU A 33 -11.99 -53.31 2.24
C GLU A 33 -11.52 -52.76 0.88
N ALA A 34 -12.07 -53.28 -0.21
CA ALA A 34 -11.85 -52.73 -1.54
C ALA A 34 -12.29 -51.25 -1.64
N LEU A 35 -13.43 -50.88 -1.05
CA LEU A 35 -13.89 -49.49 -1.04
C LEU A 35 -12.92 -48.57 -0.27
N GLU A 36 -12.43 -49.03 0.89
CA GLU A 36 -11.48 -48.28 1.72
C GLU A 36 -10.14 -48.07 1.00
N GLN A 37 -9.69 -49.05 0.20
CA GLN A 37 -8.50 -48.91 -0.64
C GLN A 37 -8.69 -47.86 -1.74
N LEU A 38 -9.82 -47.90 -2.46
CA LEU A 38 -10.16 -46.89 -3.47
C LEU A 38 -10.25 -45.49 -2.87
N TYR A 39 -10.81 -45.37 -1.67
CA TYR A 39 -10.87 -44.10 -0.95
C TYR A 39 -9.46 -43.58 -0.62
N LYS A 40 -8.59 -44.43 -0.04
CA LYS A 40 -7.20 -44.06 0.31
C LYS A 40 -6.37 -43.65 -0.90
N GLN A 41 -6.48 -44.37 -2.02
CA GLN A 41 -5.82 -44.00 -3.28
C GLN A 41 -6.21 -42.59 -3.72
N ASN A 42 -7.50 -42.26 -3.68
CA ASN A 42 -7.96 -40.92 -4.01
C ASN A 42 -7.46 -39.85 -3.02
N LEU A 43 -7.26 -40.19 -1.75
CA LEU A 43 -6.65 -39.27 -0.77
C LEU A 43 -5.18 -38.96 -1.10
N GLU A 44 -4.43 -39.98 -1.53
CA GLU A 44 -3.04 -39.84 -1.97
C GLU A 44 -2.96 -38.97 -3.25
N GLU A 45 -3.86 -39.17 -4.21
CA GLU A 45 -3.97 -38.32 -5.41
C GLU A 45 -4.33 -36.88 -5.05
N LEU A 46 -5.15 -36.67 -4.02
CA LEU A 46 -5.44 -35.36 -3.45
C LEU A 46 -4.29 -34.77 -2.62
N ASN A 47 -3.21 -35.53 -2.43
CA ASN A 47 -2.06 -35.19 -1.57
C ASN A 47 -2.51 -34.77 -0.16
N TYR A 48 -3.54 -35.41 0.38
CA TYR A 48 -4.13 -35.08 1.67
C TYR A 48 -4.41 -33.58 1.84
N SER A 49 -4.90 -32.93 0.78
CA SER A 49 -5.20 -31.51 0.76
C SER A 49 -6.07 -31.09 1.95
N GLU A 50 -5.62 -30.06 2.66
CA GLU A 50 -6.27 -29.50 3.85
C GLU A 50 -7.68 -28.94 3.58
N TYR A 51 -8.04 -28.73 2.30
CA TYR A 51 -9.36 -28.26 1.89
C TYR A 51 -10.43 -29.36 1.91
N PHE A 52 -10.04 -30.61 2.13
CA PHE A 52 -10.94 -31.75 2.25
C PHE A 52 -10.82 -32.36 3.64
N ALA A 53 -11.97 -32.73 4.22
CA ALA A 53 -12.02 -33.48 5.45
C ALA A 53 -12.11 -34.98 5.13
N PHE A 54 -11.27 -35.77 5.77
CA PHE A 54 -11.14 -37.21 5.48
C PHE A 54 -11.87 -38.04 6.52
N ALA A 55 -12.50 -39.13 6.08
CA ALA A 55 -13.16 -40.07 6.98
C ALA A 55 -12.12 -40.80 7.83
N ASN A 56 -12.33 -40.82 9.15
CA ASN A 56 -11.49 -41.55 10.09
C ASN A 56 -11.71 -43.07 9.97
N SER A 57 -12.91 -43.48 9.57
CA SER A 57 -13.23 -44.89 9.33
C SER A 57 -14.37 -45.07 8.34
N ILE A 58 -14.34 -46.19 7.63
CA ILE A 58 -15.43 -46.68 6.79
C ILE A 58 -15.90 -48.01 7.38
N SER A 59 -17.15 -48.07 7.80
CA SER A 59 -17.79 -49.24 8.40
C SER A 59 -19.04 -49.65 7.61
N GLU A 60 -19.55 -50.85 7.86
CA GLU A 60 -20.78 -51.32 7.25
C GLU A 60 -21.84 -51.59 8.33
N LEU A 61 -23.06 -51.11 8.13
CA LEU A 61 -24.19 -51.40 9.00
C LEU A 61 -25.47 -51.53 8.19
N ARG A 62 -26.15 -52.68 8.30
CA ARG A 62 -27.45 -52.95 7.65
C ARG A 62 -27.43 -52.60 6.15
N ALA A 63 -26.44 -53.15 5.42
CA ALA A 63 -26.26 -52.93 3.98
C ALA A 63 -26.05 -51.46 3.57
N HIS A 64 -25.47 -50.66 4.46
CA HIS A 64 -24.99 -49.31 4.16
C HIS A 64 -23.51 -49.22 4.51
N PHE A 65 -22.76 -48.45 3.73
CA PHE A 65 -21.43 -47.98 4.15
C PHE A 65 -21.55 -46.65 4.89
N LEU A 66 -20.83 -46.56 5.99
CA LEU A 66 -20.83 -45.44 6.93
C LEU A 66 -19.41 -44.85 6.99
N PHE A 67 -19.28 -43.64 6.48
CA PHE A 67 -18.07 -42.83 6.55
C PHE A 67 -18.16 -41.95 7.79
N SER A 68 -17.29 -42.20 8.77
CA SER A 68 -17.28 -41.47 10.04
C SER A 68 -16.17 -40.43 10.06
N TYR A 69 -16.53 -39.19 10.39
CA TYR A 69 -15.63 -38.05 10.46
C TYR A 69 -15.65 -37.47 11.89
N GLU A 70 -14.46 -37.28 12.47
CA GLU A 70 -14.25 -36.51 13.70
C GLU A 70 -13.87 -35.07 13.35
N LEU A 71 -14.85 -34.17 13.39
CA LEU A 71 -14.63 -32.76 13.10
C LEU A 71 -14.55 -31.96 14.40
N ARG A 72 -13.40 -32.07 15.09
CA ARG A 72 -13.11 -31.26 16.28
C ARG A 72 -12.99 -29.79 15.88
N ASP A 73 -13.54 -28.91 16.70
CA ASP A 73 -13.51 -27.44 16.51
C ASP A 73 -14.10 -26.97 15.16
N CYS A 74 -14.96 -27.78 14.55
CA CYS A 74 -15.64 -27.44 13.31
C CYS A 74 -17.10 -27.05 13.56
N VAL A 75 -17.59 -26.11 12.76
CA VAL A 75 -19.01 -25.73 12.74
C VAL A 75 -19.58 -25.90 11.33
N ASN A 76 -20.90 -26.11 11.22
CA ASN A 76 -21.56 -26.18 9.92
C ASN A 76 -21.33 -24.87 9.13
N PHE A 77 -21.15 -24.98 7.80
CA PHE A 77 -20.94 -23.84 6.90
C PHE A 77 -21.91 -22.68 7.12
N MET A 78 -23.19 -22.93 7.38
CA MET A 78 -24.20 -21.89 7.58
C MET A 78 -23.93 -20.99 8.80
N SER A 79 -23.04 -21.42 9.71
CA SER A 79 -22.57 -20.61 10.83
C SER A 79 -21.78 -19.38 10.37
N ILE A 80 -21.24 -19.39 9.14
CA ILE A 80 -20.54 -18.27 8.51
C ILE A 80 -21.39 -16.98 8.51
N ARG A 81 -22.72 -17.11 8.50
CA ARG A 81 -23.69 -16.00 8.52
C ARG A 81 -23.67 -15.16 9.80
N LYS A 82 -23.06 -15.68 10.87
CA LYS A 82 -22.91 -14.96 12.13
C LYS A 82 -21.70 -14.03 12.12
N LEU A 83 -20.80 -14.21 11.15
CA LEU A 83 -19.63 -13.38 10.96
C LEU A 83 -20.00 -12.13 10.17
N LYS A 84 -19.27 -11.05 10.40
CA LYS A 84 -19.43 -9.85 9.57
C LYS A 84 -18.86 -10.08 8.17
N PHE A 85 -19.29 -9.28 7.20
CA PHE A 85 -18.80 -9.33 5.83
C PHE A 85 -17.27 -9.41 5.76
N GLU A 86 -16.59 -8.58 6.53
CA GLU A 86 -15.13 -8.47 6.60
C GLU A 86 -14.45 -9.77 7.09
N GLU A 87 -15.14 -10.56 7.90
CA GLU A 87 -14.68 -11.84 8.44
C GLU A 87 -15.05 -13.03 7.54
N VAL A 88 -16.08 -12.88 6.71
CA VAL A 88 -16.53 -13.91 5.75
C VAL A 88 -15.59 -13.98 4.54
N ILE A 89 -15.20 -12.84 3.97
CA ILE A 89 -14.43 -12.80 2.71
C ILE A 89 -13.13 -13.65 2.77
N PRO A 90 -12.31 -13.62 3.83
CA PRO A 90 -11.11 -14.47 3.91
C PRO A 90 -11.42 -15.97 3.86
N LEU A 91 -12.56 -16.40 4.40
CA LEU A 91 -12.97 -17.80 4.35
C LEU A 91 -13.32 -18.22 2.93
N LEU A 92 -13.87 -17.32 2.09
CA LEU A 92 -14.28 -17.64 0.72
C LEU A 92 -13.11 -18.06 -0.18
N LYS A 93 -11.88 -17.64 0.12
CA LYS A 93 -10.65 -18.14 -0.53
C LYS A 93 -10.55 -19.66 -0.49
N THR A 94 -10.94 -20.28 0.62
CA THR A 94 -10.90 -21.74 0.73
C THR A 94 -11.89 -22.43 -0.20
N LEU A 95 -13.08 -21.84 -0.42
CA LEU A 95 -14.03 -22.35 -1.41
C LEU A 95 -13.49 -22.26 -2.84
N VAL A 96 -12.76 -21.19 -3.16
CA VAL A 96 -12.08 -21.05 -4.46
C VAL A 96 -11.07 -22.18 -4.66
N GLN A 97 -10.23 -22.45 -3.65
CA GLN A 97 -9.23 -23.52 -3.75
C GLN A 97 -9.89 -24.90 -3.93
N ILE A 98 -10.99 -25.16 -3.22
CA ILE A 98 -11.80 -26.37 -3.42
C ILE A 98 -12.32 -26.46 -4.85
N ALA A 99 -12.82 -25.35 -5.42
CA ALA A 99 -13.32 -25.31 -6.78
C ALA A 99 -12.20 -25.52 -7.83
N LYS A 100 -11.02 -24.92 -7.63
CA LYS A 100 -9.85 -25.13 -8.50
C LYS A 100 -9.41 -26.59 -8.51
N ILE A 101 -9.29 -27.21 -7.34
CA ILE A 101 -8.92 -28.63 -7.24
C ILE A 101 -9.96 -29.51 -7.94
N SER A 102 -11.25 -29.19 -7.81
CA SER A 102 -12.35 -29.87 -8.52
C SER A 102 -12.18 -29.81 -10.04
N GLU A 103 -11.84 -28.64 -10.58
CA GLU A 103 -11.63 -28.45 -12.02
C GLU A 103 -10.32 -29.08 -12.51
N GLU A 104 -9.21 -28.87 -11.80
CA GLU A 104 -7.89 -29.39 -12.18
C GLU A 104 -7.83 -30.91 -12.19
N LYS A 105 -8.43 -31.55 -11.16
CA LYS A 105 -8.43 -33.01 -11.00
C LYS A 105 -9.68 -33.68 -11.56
N GLN A 106 -10.61 -32.89 -12.09
CA GLN A 106 -11.89 -33.38 -12.62
C GLN A 106 -12.70 -34.21 -11.60
N ILE A 107 -12.60 -33.85 -10.32
CA ILE A 107 -13.31 -34.52 -9.22
C ILE A 107 -14.59 -33.75 -8.93
N LYS A 108 -15.75 -34.41 -8.96
CA LYS A 108 -17.01 -33.77 -8.55
C LYS A 108 -17.06 -33.58 -7.04
N ILE A 109 -17.53 -32.40 -6.62
CA ILE A 109 -17.78 -32.08 -5.21
C ILE A 109 -19.27 -31.89 -5.01
N LEU A 110 -19.78 -32.33 -3.86
CA LEU A 110 -21.16 -32.07 -3.50
C LEU A 110 -21.30 -30.59 -3.07
N TRP A 111 -21.65 -29.72 -4.02
CA TRP A 111 -21.86 -28.28 -3.82
C TRP A 111 -23.19 -27.98 -3.10
N HIS A 112 -23.25 -28.37 -1.83
CA HIS A 112 -24.38 -28.14 -0.94
C HIS A 112 -23.88 -27.76 0.45
N ALA A 113 -24.52 -26.80 1.12
CA ALA A 113 -24.05 -26.26 2.40
C ALA A 113 -23.86 -27.33 3.50
N SER A 114 -24.58 -28.45 3.45
CA SER A 114 -24.39 -29.57 4.40
C SER A 114 -23.09 -30.34 4.22
N ASN A 115 -22.38 -30.15 3.11
CA ASN A 115 -21.12 -30.81 2.79
C ASN A 115 -19.89 -30.02 3.28
N PHE A 116 -20.09 -28.75 3.62
CA PHE A 116 -19.01 -27.83 3.98
C PHE A 116 -19.04 -27.50 5.47
N PHE A 117 -17.86 -27.44 6.06
CA PHE A 117 -17.66 -27.14 7.48
C PHE A 117 -16.53 -26.14 7.65
N ILE A 118 -16.66 -25.27 8.65
CA ILE A 118 -15.66 -24.27 8.98
C ILE A 118 -14.85 -24.81 10.15
N ASN A 119 -13.58 -25.08 9.93
CA ASN A 119 -12.63 -25.36 10.99
C ASN A 119 -12.27 -24.03 11.68
N MET A 120 -12.67 -23.88 12.93
CA MET A 120 -12.50 -22.64 13.69
C MET A 120 -11.04 -22.41 14.11
N GLY A 121 -10.25 -23.48 14.30
CA GLY A 121 -8.84 -23.39 14.65
C GLY A 121 -7.98 -22.93 13.49
N GLU A 122 -8.22 -23.48 12.30
CA GLU A 122 -7.45 -23.18 11.09
C GLU A 122 -8.04 -22.03 10.27
N ARG A 123 -9.26 -21.61 10.57
CA ARG A 123 -10.04 -20.61 9.82
C ARG A 123 -10.17 -20.99 8.34
N LYS A 124 -10.52 -22.25 8.07
CA LYS A 124 -10.69 -22.78 6.71
C LYS A 124 -12.04 -23.45 6.54
N ILE A 125 -12.57 -23.42 5.32
CA ILE A 125 -13.71 -24.24 4.94
C ILE A 125 -13.20 -25.54 4.34
N GLN A 126 -13.77 -26.66 4.77
CA GLN A 126 -13.43 -28.00 4.30
C GLN A 126 -14.67 -28.68 3.71
N ALA A 127 -14.47 -29.41 2.61
CA ALA A 127 -15.49 -30.26 2.00
C ALA A 127 -15.36 -31.71 2.49
N LEU A 128 -16.47 -32.37 2.85
CA LEU A 128 -16.47 -33.77 3.30
C LEU A 128 -16.60 -34.79 2.17
N LEU A 129 -17.55 -34.55 1.27
CA LEU A 129 -17.97 -35.47 0.22
C LEU A 129 -17.49 -34.94 -1.14
N PHE A 130 -16.69 -35.77 -1.78
CA PHE A 130 -16.16 -35.61 -3.12
C PHE A 130 -16.16 -36.96 -3.80
N GLU A 131 -16.19 -36.95 -5.13
CA GLU A 131 -16.18 -38.14 -5.95
C GLU A 131 -14.84 -38.85 -5.85
N PHE A 132 -14.89 -40.17 -5.90
CA PHE A 132 -13.73 -41.03 -6.04
C PHE A 132 -14.16 -42.30 -6.76
N ASP A 133 -13.21 -43.10 -7.21
CA ASP A 133 -13.48 -44.30 -8.00
C ASP A 133 -14.49 -45.27 -7.40
N GLY A 134 -14.68 -45.28 -6.08
CA GLY A 134 -15.64 -46.12 -5.38
C GLY A 134 -17.04 -45.50 -5.23
N MET A 135 -17.20 -44.18 -5.36
CA MET A 135 -18.42 -43.45 -5.02
C MET A 135 -18.68 -42.26 -5.94
N GLU A 136 -19.84 -42.26 -6.59
CA GLU A 136 -20.29 -41.15 -7.44
C GLU A 136 -20.97 -40.02 -6.62
N ILE A 137 -20.69 -38.78 -7.01
CA ILE A 137 -21.45 -37.61 -6.54
C ILE A 137 -22.49 -37.21 -7.59
N PHE A 138 -23.77 -37.32 -7.22
CA PHE A 138 -24.90 -36.96 -8.08
C PHE A 138 -25.22 -35.47 -7.94
N SER A 139 -24.34 -34.61 -8.46
CA SER A 139 -24.55 -33.16 -8.54
C SER A 139 -24.56 -32.70 -10.00
N HIS A 140 -25.53 -31.89 -10.37
CA HIS A 140 -25.60 -31.24 -11.67
C HIS A 140 -24.91 -29.87 -11.70
N LYS A 141 -24.38 -29.40 -10.57
CA LYS A 141 -23.73 -28.09 -10.46
C LYS A 141 -22.28 -28.17 -10.90
N THR A 142 -21.86 -27.21 -11.72
CA THR A 142 -20.44 -26.99 -12.02
C THR A 142 -19.69 -26.47 -10.79
N ALA A 143 -18.36 -26.55 -10.78
CA ALA A 143 -17.55 -25.98 -9.71
C ALA A 143 -17.80 -24.48 -9.52
N LEU A 144 -17.89 -23.73 -10.63
CA LEU A 144 -18.23 -22.32 -10.63
C LEU A 144 -19.61 -22.03 -10.04
N ASP A 145 -20.66 -22.73 -10.50
CA ASP A 145 -22.02 -22.49 -10.02
C ASP A 145 -22.14 -22.83 -8.53
N GLY A 146 -21.53 -23.94 -8.11
CA GLY A 146 -21.46 -24.34 -6.71
C GLY A 146 -20.74 -23.33 -5.83
N LEU A 147 -19.60 -22.81 -6.29
CA LEU A 147 -18.84 -21.77 -5.61
C LEU A 147 -19.68 -20.50 -5.42
N LYS A 148 -20.27 -19.98 -6.51
CA LYS A 148 -21.13 -18.79 -6.46
C LYS A 148 -22.30 -18.97 -5.50
N GLU A 149 -22.95 -20.13 -5.54
CA GLU A 149 -24.09 -20.41 -4.67
C GLU A 149 -23.69 -20.39 -3.20
N LEU A 150 -22.57 -21.02 -2.81
CA LEU A 150 -22.09 -21.00 -1.44
C LEU A 150 -21.71 -19.58 -0.99
N ILE A 151 -21.07 -18.79 -1.84
CA ILE A 151 -20.77 -17.37 -1.56
C ILE A 151 -22.07 -16.60 -1.30
N ILE A 152 -23.08 -16.76 -2.14
CA ILE A 152 -24.37 -16.09 -1.93
C ILE A 152 -25.04 -16.57 -0.63
N LEU A 153 -25.00 -17.87 -0.34
CA LEU A 153 -25.53 -18.43 0.90
C LEU A 153 -24.80 -17.89 2.14
N SER A 154 -23.51 -17.57 2.06
CA SER A 154 -22.77 -16.99 3.20
C SER A 154 -23.20 -15.56 3.56
N LEU A 155 -23.70 -14.79 2.59
CA LEU A 155 -24.02 -13.37 2.74
C LEU A 155 -25.53 -13.07 2.80
N THR A 156 -26.36 -14.10 2.67
CA THR A 156 -27.82 -13.98 2.64
C THR A 156 -28.50 -14.92 3.62
N THR A 157 -29.78 -14.68 3.89
CA THR A 157 -30.66 -15.50 4.73
C THR A 157 -31.31 -16.67 3.96
N LEU A 158 -31.07 -16.77 2.66
CA LEU A 158 -31.66 -17.80 1.78
C LEU A 158 -31.15 -19.19 2.16
N ASN A 159 -31.97 -20.23 2.19
CA ASN A 159 -31.49 -21.58 2.52
C ASN A 159 -31.08 -22.40 1.31
N ASN A 160 -31.54 -22.02 0.12
CA ASN A 160 -31.17 -22.59 -1.17
C ASN A 160 -31.21 -21.47 -2.21
N VAL A 161 -30.29 -21.49 -3.17
CA VAL A 161 -30.22 -20.45 -4.20
C VAL A 161 -29.99 -21.10 -5.57
N ILE A 162 -30.75 -20.68 -6.57
CA ILE A 162 -30.40 -20.89 -7.97
C ILE A 162 -29.58 -19.66 -8.33
N VAL A 163 -28.35 -19.80 -8.86
CA VAL A 163 -27.38 -18.72 -9.14
C VAL A 163 -28.03 -17.51 -9.82
N LYS A 164 -28.56 -16.60 -9.01
CA LYS A 164 -29.37 -15.45 -9.41
C LYS A 164 -29.22 -14.37 -8.37
N LYS A 165 -29.42 -13.11 -8.80
CA LYS A 165 -29.33 -11.94 -7.93
C LYS A 165 -30.34 -12.05 -6.77
N PRO A 166 -29.89 -12.10 -5.51
CA PRO A 166 -30.79 -12.03 -4.36
C PRO A 166 -31.47 -10.65 -4.28
N SER A 167 -32.63 -10.59 -3.64
CA SER A 167 -33.26 -9.31 -3.33
C SER A 167 -32.49 -8.62 -2.20
N LYS A 168 -32.51 -7.28 -2.14
CA LYS A 168 -31.85 -6.51 -1.07
C LYS A 168 -32.31 -6.90 0.34
N VAL A 169 -33.53 -7.43 0.47
CA VAL A 169 -34.07 -7.89 1.77
C VAL A 169 -33.45 -9.21 2.24
N ASP A 170 -32.89 -9.99 1.33
CA ASP A 170 -32.34 -11.32 1.62
C ASP A 170 -30.95 -11.24 2.26
N PHE A 171 -30.23 -10.13 2.05
CA PHE A 171 -28.89 -9.91 2.57
C PHE A 171 -28.87 -9.75 4.08
N ILE A 172 -27.89 -10.39 4.72
CA ILE A 172 -27.65 -10.29 6.17
C ILE A 172 -27.20 -8.87 6.50
N GLU A 173 -26.20 -8.37 5.77
CA GLU A 173 -25.72 -6.99 5.85
C GLU A 173 -26.23 -6.15 4.70
N LYS A 174 -27.04 -5.14 5.02
CA LYS A 174 -27.70 -4.27 4.03
C LYS A 174 -26.80 -3.11 3.59
N LYS A 175 -25.56 -3.42 3.20
CA LYS A 175 -24.55 -2.44 2.76
C LYS A 175 -24.41 -2.48 1.23
N GLN A 176 -24.11 -1.33 0.63
CA GLN A 176 -23.91 -1.22 -0.83
C GLN A 176 -22.72 -2.07 -1.32
N GLU A 177 -21.66 -2.15 -0.51
CA GLU A 177 -20.46 -2.97 -0.78
C GLU A 177 -20.82 -4.46 -0.90
N THR A 178 -21.66 -4.97 0.01
CA THR A 178 -22.11 -6.38 -0.03
C THR A 178 -22.96 -6.67 -1.25
N TYR A 179 -23.81 -5.74 -1.68
CA TYR A 179 -24.60 -5.89 -2.91
C TYR A 179 -23.72 -5.92 -4.16
N GLN A 180 -22.75 -5.00 -4.25
CA GLN A 180 -21.84 -4.91 -5.38
C GLN A 180 -20.96 -6.16 -5.47
N PHE A 181 -20.46 -6.65 -4.32
CA PHE A 181 -19.68 -7.88 -4.27
C PHE A 181 -20.45 -9.07 -4.86
N ILE A 182 -21.70 -9.29 -4.45
CA ILE A 182 -22.52 -10.38 -5.01
C ILE A 182 -22.82 -10.17 -6.50
N GLU A 183 -23.01 -8.92 -6.94
CA GLU A 183 -23.20 -8.62 -8.35
C GLU A 183 -21.96 -8.98 -9.18
N ASP A 184 -20.77 -8.63 -8.71
CA ASP A 184 -19.50 -8.97 -9.35
C ASP A 184 -19.27 -10.51 -9.36
N ILE A 185 -19.59 -11.20 -8.26
CA ILE A 185 -19.53 -12.68 -8.17
C ILE A 185 -20.46 -13.34 -9.18
N LEU A 186 -21.68 -12.80 -9.37
CA LEU A 186 -22.61 -13.36 -10.34
C LEU A 186 -22.12 -13.17 -11.78
N GLN A 187 -21.43 -12.05 -12.07
CA GLN A 187 -20.89 -11.73 -13.40
C GLN A 187 -19.64 -12.55 -13.76
N ALA A 188 -18.86 -13.00 -12.79
CA ALA A 188 -17.65 -13.80 -13.02
C ALA A 188 -17.96 -15.07 -13.84
N ARG A 189 -17.16 -15.37 -14.86
CA ARG A 189 -17.40 -16.49 -15.80
C ARG A 189 -16.53 -17.71 -15.53
N SER A 190 -15.60 -17.61 -14.58
CA SER A 190 -14.71 -18.70 -14.17
C SER A 190 -14.42 -18.66 -12.67
N VAL A 191 -13.84 -19.75 -12.15
CA VAL A 191 -13.36 -19.81 -10.77
C VAL A 191 -12.26 -18.76 -10.53
N ASP A 192 -11.37 -18.55 -11.49
CA ASP A 192 -10.33 -17.51 -11.42
C ASP A 192 -10.91 -16.09 -11.37
N GLU A 193 -11.92 -15.79 -12.19
CA GLU A 193 -12.60 -14.49 -12.13
C GLU A 193 -13.30 -14.28 -10.79
N THR A 194 -13.84 -15.35 -10.21
CA THR A 194 -14.45 -15.32 -8.86
C THR A 194 -13.39 -15.06 -7.79
N GLU A 195 -12.21 -15.67 -7.91
CA GLU A 195 -11.06 -15.40 -7.03
C GLU A 195 -10.65 -13.94 -7.07
N ILE A 196 -10.54 -13.36 -8.27
CA ILE A 196 -10.20 -11.95 -8.46
C ILE A 196 -11.21 -11.02 -7.76
N VAL A 197 -12.50 -11.37 -7.75
CA VAL A 197 -13.52 -10.59 -7.05
C VAL A 197 -13.34 -10.69 -5.53
N ILE A 198 -13.00 -11.87 -5.00
CA ILE A 198 -12.72 -12.07 -3.57
C ILE A 198 -11.46 -11.31 -3.15
N ASP A 199 -10.38 -11.35 -3.94
CA ASP A 199 -9.14 -10.63 -3.67
C ASP A 199 -9.34 -9.12 -3.60
N LYS A 200 -10.13 -8.57 -4.53
CA LYS A 200 -10.53 -7.15 -4.47
C LYS A 200 -11.22 -6.81 -3.16
N ALA A 201 -12.13 -7.66 -2.69
CA ALA A 201 -12.85 -7.43 -1.44
C ALA A 201 -11.93 -7.52 -0.22
N LEU A 202 -10.96 -8.45 -0.19
CA LEU A 202 -9.96 -8.55 0.89
C LEU A 202 -9.14 -7.28 1.02
N VAL A 203 -8.62 -6.78 -0.09
CA VAL A 203 -7.84 -5.54 -0.11
C VAL A 203 -8.67 -4.37 0.43
N LEU A 204 -9.94 -4.26 0.03
CA LEU A 204 -10.84 -3.21 0.53
C LEU A 204 -11.09 -3.31 2.05
N ILE A 205 -11.16 -4.54 2.59
CA ILE A 205 -11.35 -4.78 4.02
C ILE A 205 -10.10 -4.38 4.82
N GLU A 206 -8.91 -4.76 4.34
CA GLU A 206 -7.64 -4.43 5.00
C GLU A 206 -7.44 -2.90 5.08
N ILE A 207 -7.71 -2.21 3.97
CA ILE A 207 -7.67 -0.76 3.88
C ILE A 207 -8.65 -0.11 4.89
N ALA A 208 -9.88 -0.61 4.99
CA ALA A 208 -10.87 -0.08 5.93
C ALA A 208 -10.49 -0.31 7.40
N ALA A 209 -9.88 -1.46 7.71
CA ALA A 209 -9.42 -1.79 9.06
C ALA A 209 -8.26 -0.90 9.52
N GLU A 210 -7.33 -0.57 8.61
CA GLU A 210 -6.21 0.32 8.91
C GLU A 210 -6.70 1.75 9.16
N LYS A 211 -7.65 2.24 8.37
CA LYS A 211 -8.36 3.51 8.63
C LYS A 211 -9.04 3.55 9.99
N GLU A 212 -9.78 2.51 10.36
CA GLU A 212 -10.46 2.48 11.66
C GLU A 212 -9.44 2.49 12.81
N TYR A 213 -8.30 1.82 12.64
CA TYR A 213 -7.20 1.84 13.60
C TYR A 213 -6.57 3.24 13.73
N GLU A 214 -6.28 3.91 12.61
CA GLU A 214 -5.73 5.28 12.58
C GLU A 214 -6.73 6.33 13.11
N GLU A 215 -8.01 6.17 12.80
CA GLU A 215 -9.08 6.99 13.36
C GLU A 215 -9.24 6.76 14.86
N ASN A 216 -9.11 5.53 15.35
CA ASN A 216 -9.21 5.24 16.78
C ASN A 216 -7.96 5.70 17.55
N GLN A 217 -6.78 5.68 16.92
CA GLN A 217 -5.54 6.29 17.43
C GLN A 217 -5.68 7.82 17.54
N SER A 218 -6.14 8.47 16.48
CA SER A 218 -6.37 9.93 16.47
C SER A 218 -7.53 10.35 17.37
N LYS A 219 -8.59 9.52 17.52
CA LYS A 219 -9.67 9.74 18.50
C LYS A 219 -9.18 9.55 19.94
N LYS A 220 -8.26 8.63 20.24
CA LYS A 220 -7.61 8.50 21.56
C LYS A 220 -6.69 9.70 21.88
N GLN A 221 -5.95 10.22 20.91
CA GLN A 221 -5.20 11.47 21.06
C GLN A 221 -6.14 12.68 21.22
N ARG A 222 -7.24 12.74 20.46
CA ARG A 222 -8.27 13.78 20.59
C ARG A 222 -9.09 13.66 21.88
N SER A 223 -9.24 12.47 22.47
CA SER A 223 -9.92 12.31 23.77
C SER A 223 -9.07 12.81 24.94
N LEU A 224 -7.74 12.85 24.77
CA LEU A 224 -6.83 13.52 25.70
C LEU A 224 -6.89 15.05 25.54
N LEU A 225 -7.08 15.56 24.32
CA LEU A 225 -7.24 16.99 24.02
C LEU A 225 -8.66 17.53 24.31
N ASN A 226 -9.70 16.72 24.22
CA ASN A 226 -11.10 17.10 24.51
C ASN A 226 -11.39 17.30 26.01
N LYS A 227 -10.41 17.17 26.91
CA LYS A 227 -10.50 17.70 28.27
C LYS A 227 -10.39 19.23 28.31
N TRP A 228 -9.92 19.88 27.24
CA TRP A 228 -9.97 21.32 27.06
C TRP A 228 -11.00 21.66 25.98
N GLY A 229 -12.18 22.05 26.46
CA GLY A 229 -13.41 22.08 25.68
C GLY A 229 -13.42 23.11 24.54
N LEU A 230 -13.54 22.61 23.31
CA LEU A 230 -14.04 23.37 22.17
C LEU A 230 -14.89 22.43 21.31
N LYS A 231 -16.21 22.59 21.40
CA LYS A 231 -17.16 21.92 20.49
C LYS A 231 -17.15 22.65 19.15
N LYS A 232 -16.83 21.94 18.06
CA LYS A 232 -17.22 22.34 16.70
C LYS A 232 -18.03 21.23 16.02
N SER A 233 -19.02 21.67 15.27
CA SER A 233 -20.06 20.90 14.60
C SER A 233 -19.51 19.96 13.53
N VAL A 234 -19.99 18.72 13.53
CA VAL A 234 -19.70 17.71 12.53
C VAL A 234 -20.51 18.01 11.26
N ASN A 235 -19.82 18.33 10.16
CA ASN A 235 -20.42 18.25 8.83
C ASN A 235 -20.54 16.77 8.41
N LYS A 236 -21.68 16.45 7.83
CA LYS A 236 -22.06 15.12 7.31
C LYS A 236 -21.13 14.74 6.13
N PRO A 237 -20.65 13.49 6.02
CA PRO A 237 -19.76 13.10 4.93
C PRO A 237 -20.52 13.07 3.59
N GLU A 238 -19.92 13.71 2.60
CA GLU A 238 -20.32 13.69 1.18
C GLU A 238 -20.14 12.29 0.57
N ASN A 239 -21.09 11.90 -0.27
CA ASN A 239 -21.08 10.64 -1.03
C ASN A 239 -20.03 10.71 -2.15
N LEU A 240 -18.78 10.37 -1.84
CA LEU A 240 -17.73 10.10 -2.84
C LEU A 240 -17.77 8.64 -3.30
N SER A 241 -17.53 8.41 -4.60
CA SER A 241 -17.52 7.09 -5.22
C SER A 241 -16.33 6.24 -4.74
N LEU A 242 -16.48 4.91 -4.80
CA LEU A 242 -15.50 3.94 -4.27
C LEU A 242 -14.12 4.03 -4.97
N SER A 243 -14.10 4.42 -6.25
CA SER A 243 -12.87 4.67 -7.02
C SER A 243 -12.10 5.89 -6.53
N ASP A 244 -12.79 6.95 -6.13
CA ASP A 244 -12.17 8.19 -5.62
C ASP A 244 -11.58 7.96 -4.22
N LYS A 245 -12.13 7.02 -3.46
CA LYS A 245 -11.61 6.58 -2.16
C LYS A 245 -10.35 5.72 -2.32
N LEU A 246 -10.37 4.73 -3.23
CA LEU A 246 -9.23 3.87 -3.57
C LEU A 246 -8.01 4.68 -4.09
N LYS A 247 -8.28 5.67 -4.94
CA LYS A 247 -7.29 6.55 -5.55
C LYS A 247 -6.60 7.49 -4.54
N ARG A 248 -7.32 7.94 -3.51
CA ARG A 248 -6.78 8.78 -2.44
C ARG A 248 -5.85 8.01 -1.49
N GLU A 249 -6.15 6.74 -1.23
CA GLU A 249 -5.40 5.92 -0.28
C GLU A 249 -4.10 5.35 -0.85
N LEU A 250 -4.09 4.95 -2.12
CA LEU A 250 -2.86 4.54 -2.83
C LEU A 250 -1.82 5.67 -2.92
N LEU A 251 -2.26 6.93 -2.81
CA LEU A 251 -1.38 8.10 -2.74
C LEU A 251 -0.74 8.28 -1.36
N GLU A 252 -1.45 7.93 -0.29
CA GLU A 252 -0.99 8.08 1.11
C GLU A 252 -0.12 6.89 1.56
N GLU A 253 -0.39 5.68 1.07
CA GLU A 253 0.34 4.46 1.46
C GLU A 253 1.79 4.41 0.92
N SER A 254 2.04 4.97 -0.26
CA SER A 254 3.42 5.09 -0.79
C SER A 254 4.27 6.13 -0.11
N GLN A 255 3.67 7.12 0.54
CA GLN A 255 4.44 8.10 1.31
C GLN A 255 4.98 7.46 2.60
N LYS A 256 4.36 6.38 3.10
CA LYS A 256 4.81 5.63 4.28
C LYS A 256 5.79 4.49 3.96
N ALA A 257 5.90 4.03 2.71
CA ALA A 257 6.80 2.95 2.30
C ALA A 257 8.29 3.33 2.22
N ASN A 258 8.64 4.62 2.19
CA ASN A 258 10.03 5.12 2.17
C ASN A 258 10.76 5.04 3.54
N ALA A 259 10.36 4.14 4.44
CA ALA A 259 10.90 4.04 5.80
C ALA A 259 11.49 2.68 6.20
N LYS A 260 11.56 1.67 5.30
CA LYS A 260 12.21 0.39 5.61
C LYS A 260 13.34 0.04 4.64
N LYS A 261 14.58 0.15 5.17
CA LYS A 261 15.85 -0.25 4.57
C LYS A 261 15.78 -1.66 3.97
N PHE A 262 15.91 -1.77 2.65
CA PHE A 262 16.37 -3.00 1.99
C PHE A 262 17.87 -2.86 1.73
N LYS A 263 18.69 -3.74 2.33
CA LYS A 263 20.10 -3.91 1.99
C LYS A 263 20.20 -4.68 0.68
N GLU A 264 20.71 -4.03 -0.38
CA GLU A 264 21.03 -4.67 -1.65
C GLU A 264 22.26 -5.59 -1.54
N LYS A 265 22.14 -6.81 -2.09
CA LYS A 265 23.29 -7.55 -2.63
C LYS A 265 23.51 -7.05 -4.06
N LYS A 266 24.73 -6.61 -4.34
CA LYS A 266 25.22 -6.19 -5.66
C LYS A 266 25.10 -7.28 -6.72
N THR A 267 25.12 -6.79 -7.96
CA THR A 267 25.35 -7.43 -9.27
C THR A 267 24.15 -8.07 -9.97
N LEU A 268 23.57 -7.31 -10.92
CA LEU A 268 23.13 -7.76 -12.26
C LEU A 268 22.80 -6.60 -13.24
N LEU A 269 23.08 -5.32 -12.91
CA LEU A 269 22.71 -4.15 -13.73
C LEU A 269 23.86 -3.51 -14.54
N ASP A 270 25.11 -3.98 -14.41
CA ASP A 270 26.25 -3.53 -15.24
C ASP A 270 26.23 -4.08 -16.70
N LYS A 271 25.09 -4.59 -17.16
CA LYS A 271 24.92 -5.08 -18.54
C LYS A 271 23.76 -4.48 -19.33
N LEU A 272 23.03 -3.49 -18.78
CA LEU A 272 21.89 -2.88 -19.47
C LEU A 272 22.12 -1.43 -19.96
N THR A 273 23.33 -0.91 -19.84
CA THR A 273 23.70 0.44 -20.32
C THR A 273 24.63 0.45 -21.55
N SER A 274 24.80 -0.68 -22.25
CA SER A 274 25.56 -0.69 -23.51
C SER A 274 24.68 -0.33 -24.71
N PRO A 275 25.13 0.50 -25.68
CA PRO A 275 24.33 0.96 -26.82
C PRO A 275 23.98 -0.10 -27.87
N THR A 276 24.19 -1.40 -27.59
CA THR A 276 23.94 -2.51 -28.54
C THR A 276 22.82 -3.46 -28.09
N GLY A 277 22.02 -3.09 -27.09
CA GLY A 277 20.92 -3.90 -26.55
C GLY A 277 19.49 -3.50 -26.97
N ILE A 278 19.32 -2.58 -27.93
CA ILE A 278 18.00 -2.19 -28.46
C ILE A 278 17.83 -2.87 -29.82
N ALA A 279 17.53 -4.17 -29.83
CA ALA A 279 17.17 -4.87 -31.07
C ALA A 279 16.35 -6.16 -30.91
N VAL A 280 16.16 -6.69 -29.71
CA VAL A 280 15.39 -7.94 -29.53
C VAL A 280 14.51 -7.81 -28.29
N LEU A 281 13.28 -7.32 -28.47
CA LEU A 281 12.07 -7.63 -27.69
C LEU A 281 10.88 -6.70 -28.04
N VAL A 282 10.75 -6.27 -29.31
CA VAL A 282 9.58 -5.47 -29.77
C VAL A 282 9.01 -5.90 -31.14
N PRO A 283 9.05 -7.17 -31.57
CA PRO A 283 8.01 -7.57 -32.52
C PRO A 283 7.49 -9.00 -32.29
N LEU A 284 6.67 -9.21 -31.26
CA LEU A 284 5.80 -10.41 -31.22
C LEU A 284 4.40 -10.19 -30.62
N VAL A 285 4.14 -9.08 -29.92
CA VAL A 285 2.81 -8.85 -29.28
C VAL A 285 1.95 -7.81 -30.02
N VAL A 286 2.52 -7.02 -30.94
CA VAL A 286 1.76 -6.01 -31.71
C VAL A 286 1.03 -6.59 -32.93
N VAL A 287 1.40 -7.79 -33.40
CA VAL A 287 0.85 -8.36 -34.66
C VAL A 287 -0.41 -9.22 -34.43
N LEU A 288 -0.72 -9.63 -33.20
CA LEU A 288 -1.90 -10.47 -32.92
C LEU A 288 -3.17 -9.69 -32.53
N LEU A 289 -3.08 -8.38 -32.27
CA LEU A 289 -4.25 -7.55 -31.90
C LEU A 289 -4.70 -6.58 -33.01
N THR A 290 -3.85 -6.27 -33.99
CA THR A 290 -4.20 -5.29 -35.06
C THR A 290 -5.00 -5.88 -36.23
N THR A 291 -5.16 -7.21 -36.32
CA THR A 291 -5.87 -7.85 -37.44
C THR A 291 -7.32 -8.21 -37.13
N TYR A 292 -7.82 -7.97 -35.91
CA TYR A 292 -9.22 -8.27 -35.55
C TYR A 292 -10.12 -7.03 -35.39
N PHE A 293 -9.59 -5.82 -35.52
CA PHE A 293 -10.33 -4.56 -35.28
C PHE A 293 -10.12 -3.48 -36.36
N LEU A 294 -9.83 -3.87 -37.60
CA LEU A 294 -9.76 -2.93 -38.74
C LEU A 294 -10.62 -3.39 -39.92
N THR A 295 -11.87 -3.75 -39.64
CA THR A 295 -12.96 -3.69 -40.63
C THR A 295 -14.26 -3.34 -39.90
N ASP A 296 -14.38 -2.09 -39.50
CA ASP A 296 -15.57 -1.28 -39.78
C ASP A 296 -15.25 0.18 -39.48
N GLY A 297 -15.57 1.04 -40.44
CA GLY A 297 -14.97 2.36 -40.63
C GLY A 297 -15.28 3.38 -39.54
N PHE A 298 -14.24 4.07 -39.07
CA PHE A 298 -14.37 5.37 -38.43
C PHE A 298 -13.89 6.46 -39.39
N THR A 299 -14.83 7.01 -40.15
CA THR A 299 -14.77 8.42 -40.55
C THR A 299 -16.06 9.07 -40.10
N ASN A 300 -15.91 10.07 -39.23
CA ASN A 300 -16.91 11.02 -38.75
C ASN A 300 -17.89 10.51 -37.68
N PHE A 301 -17.60 10.83 -36.41
CA PHE A 301 -18.66 11.12 -35.43
C PHE A 301 -18.17 12.20 -34.45
N GLU A 302 -18.51 13.45 -34.76
CA GLU A 302 -18.64 14.50 -33.76
C GLU A 302 -19.91 14.23 -32.93
N GLY A 303 -19.79 14.30 -31.61
CA GLY A 303 -20.92 14.57 -30.71
C GLY A 303 -21.82 13.38 -30.35
N ASN A 304 -21.30 12.40 -29.60
CA ASN A 304 -22.02 11.73 -28.48
C ASN A 304 -21.21 10.61 -27.77
N ASP A 305 -19.96 10.33 -28.17
CA ASP A 305 -19.22 9.14 -27.73
C ASP A 305 -18.25 9.30 -26.54
N GLN A 306 -18.20 10.47 -25.89
CA GLN A 306 -17.30 10.67 -24.73
C GLN A 306 -17.66 9.78 -23.52
N THR A 307 -18.92 9.32 -23.41
CA THR A 307 -19.35 8.46 -22.29
C THR A 307 -19.07 6.96 -22.50
N ALA A 308 -18.91 6.51 -23.76
CA ALA A 308 -18.53 5.14 -24.08
C ALA A 308 -17.02 4.93 -23.94
N LEU A 309 -16.21 5.86 -24.50
CA LEU A 309 -14.75 5.90 -24.34
C LEU A 309 -14.31 6.04 -22.88
N ALA A 310 -15.03 6.83 -22.07
CA ALA A 310 -14.73 6.96 -20.64
C ALA A 310 -14.95 5.65 -19.86
N LYS A 311 -16.01 4.90 -20.18
CA LYS A 311 -16.31 3.60 -19.54
C LYS A 311 -15.33 2.49 -19.97
N GLU A 312 -14.89 2.52 -21.23
CA GLU A 312 -13.91 1.58 -21.76
C GLU A 312 -12.51 1.81 -21.16
N ASN A 313 -12.08 3.07 -21.06
CA ASN A 313 -10.85 3.45 -20.37
C ASN A 313 -10.87 3.08 -18.88
N GLU A 314 -12.01 3.24 -18.20
CA GLU A 314 -12.15 2.89 -16.78
C GLU A 314 -11.96 1.37 -16.52
N ALA A 315 -12.53 0.52 -17.38
CA ALA A 315 -12.36 -0.93 -17.30
C ALA A 315 -10.92 -1.36 -17.61
N GLN A 316 -10.25 -0.69 -18.56
CA GLN A 316 -8.85 -0.94 -18.91
C GLN A 316 -7.91 -0.53 -17.77
N ILE A 317 -8.09 0.68 -17.23
CA ILE A 317 -7.34 1.20 -16.08
C ILE A 317 -7.51 0.28 -14.87
N LYS A 318 -8.72 -0.24 -14.62
CA LYS A 318 -8.98 -1.20 -13.55
C LYS A 318 -8.16 -2.49 -13.70
N LYS A 319 -8.04 -3.04 -14.92
CA LYS A 319 -7.18 -4.21 -15.20
C LYS A 319 -5.71 -3.91 -14.97
N ILE A 320 -5.26 -2.71 -15.34
CA ILE A 320 -3.87 -2.27 -15.14
C ILE A 320 -3.51 -2.25 -13.65
N TYR A 321 -4.38 -1.71 -12.80
CA TYR A 321 -4.17 -1.73 -11.34
C TYR A 321 -4.18 -3.15 -10.76
N ILE A 322 -5.02 -4.06 -11.29
CA ILE A 322 -5.03 -5.47 -10.88
C ILE A 322 -3.70 -6.14 -11.22
N ASN A 323 -3.18 -5.93 -12.43
CA ASN A 323 -1.89 -6.46 -12.85
C ASN A 323 -0.76 -5.93 -11.96
N TYR A 324 -0.80 -4.64 -11.61
CA TYR A 324 0.17 -4.03 -10.69
C TYR A 324 0.18 -4.72 -9.31
N ILE A 325 -1.00 -4.99 -8.75
CA ILE A 325 -1.18 -5.65 -7.44
C ILE A 325 -0.73 -7.11 -7.49
N ASN A 326 -1.00 -7.81 -8.60
CA ASN A 326 -0.61 -9.21 -8.80
C ASN A 326 0.90 -9.40 -9.05
N GLY A 327 1.69 -8.32 -8.99
CA GLY A 327 3.15 -8.37 -9.17
C GLY A 327 3.61 -8.17 -10.61
N GLU A 328 2.71 -8.01 -11.58
CA GLU A 328 3.02 -7.71 -12.99
C GLU A 328 3.28 -6.21 -13.20
N LYS A 329 4.17 -5.65 -12.38
CA LYS A 329 4.36 -4.19 -12.26
C LYS A 329 4.79 -3.55 -13.57
N GLU A 330 5.80 -4.12 -14.24
CA GLU A 330 6.33 -3.59 -15.52
C GLU A 330 5.26 -3.55 -16.62
N THR A 331 4.44 -4.59 -16.71
CA THR A 331 3.34 -4.67 -17.67
C THR A 331 2.27 -3.62 -17.36
N ALA A 332 1.88 -3.50 -16.09
CA ALA A 332 0.91 -2.51 -15.65
C ALA A 332 1.39 -1.07 -15.92
N TYR A 333 2.66 -0.79 -15.65
CA TYR A 333 3.27 0.50 -15.93
C TYR A 333 3.22 0.85 -17.41
N ALA A 334 3.68 -0.05 -18.28
CA ALA A 334 3.68 0.16 -19.72
C ALA A 334 2.26 0.38 -20.27
N GLN A 335 1.29 -0.37 -19.75
CA GLN A 335 -0.11 -0.22 -20.14
C GLN A 335 -0.68 1.14 -19.72
N LEU A 336 -0.44 1.61 -18.48
CA LEU A 336 -0.93 2.92 -18.04
C LEU A 336 -0.26 4.08 -18.80
N ASP A 337 1.05 3.96 -19.02
CA ASP A 337 1.84 4.93 -19.79
C ASP A 337 1.34 5.03 -21.24
N SER A 338 1.00 3.90 -21.87
CA SER A 338 0.50 3.84 -23.25
C SER A 338 -0.84 4.56 -23.47
N ILE A 339 -1.68 4.68 -22.43
CA ILE A 339 -2.92 5.46 -22.48
C ILE A 339 -2.60 6.96 -22.67
N GLY A 340 -1.42 7.39 -22.22
CA GLY A 340 -0.93 8.75 -22.34
C GLY A 340 -1.38 9.62 -21.17
N TYR A 341 -0.43 10.28 -20.51
CA TYR A 341 -0.67 11.03 -19.27
C TYR A 341 -1.84 12.01 -19.34
N LYS A 342 -1.96 12.79 -20.42
CA LYS A 342 -3.04 13.79 -20.58
C LYS A 342 -4.43 13.17 -20.69
N ASN A 343 -4.53 11.89 -21.03
CA ASN A 343 -5.79 11.16 -21.19
C ASN A 343 -6.22 10.43 -19.90
N LEU A 344 -5.40 10.47 -18.85
CA LEU A 344 -5.67 9.87 -17.56
C LEU A 344 -6.42 10.84 -16.63
N SER A 345 -7.19 10.30 -15.67
CA SER A 345 -7.78 11.12 -14.60
C SER A 345 -6.67 11.74 -13.75
N LYS A 346 -6.96 12.80 -12.98
CA LYS A 346 -5.95 13.46 -12.12
C LYS A 346 -5.30 12.48 -11.15
N GLU A 347 -6.04 11.50 -10.68
CA GLU A 347 -5.59 10.46 -9.77
C GLU A 347 -4.69 9.44 -10.47
N ASP A 348 -5.07 9.01 -11.68
CA ASP A 348 -4.29 8.06 -12.48
C ASP A 348 -2.99 8.72 -13.01
N GLN A 349 -3.05 10.02 -13.30
CA GLN A 349 -1.88 10.87 -13.56
C GLN A 349 -0.91 10.83 -12.37
N LYS A 350 -1.40 11.11 -11.16
CA LYS A 350 -0.56 11.06 -9.96
C LYS A 350 0.05 9.67 -9.74
N MET A 351 -0.71 8.59 -9.98
CA MET A 351 -0.17 7.24 -9.88
C MET A 351 0.92 6.97 -10.90
N LEU A 352 0.69 7.31 -12.17
CA LEU A 352 1.69 7.12 -13.22
C LEU A 352 2.97 7.91 -12.92
N THR A 353 2.84 9.15 -12.43
CA THR A 353 3.96 9.96 -11.95
C THR A 353 4.73 9.26 -10.83
N LYS A 354 4.04 8.72 -9.84
CA LYS A 354 4.65 7.94 -8.76
C LYS A 354 5.37 6.70 -9.27
N TRP A 355 4.78 5.97 -10.21
CA TRP A 355 5.41 4.82 -10.85
C TRP A 355 6.67 5.19 -11.62
N TYR A 356 6.71 6.34 -12.29
CA TYR A 356 7.96 6.84 -12.86
C TYR A 356 9.04 7.07 -11.80
N ILE A 357 8.69 7.58 -10.62
CA ILE A 357 9.64 7.79 -9.52
C ILE A 357 10.14 6.44 -8.98
N GLU A 358 9.26 5.46 -8.76
CA GLU A 358 9.61 4.09 -8.33
C GLU A 358 10.59 3.41 -9.30
N GLN A 359 10.42 3.62 -10.60
CA GLN A 359 11.30 3.10 -11.65
C GLN A 359 12.55 3.96 -11.91
N ARG A 360 12.82 4.98 -11.08
CA ARG A 360 13.90 5.97 -11.27
C ARG A 360 13.85 6.71 -12.62
N LYS A 361 12.68 6.78 -13.26
CA LYS A 361 12.43 7.56 -14.49
C LYS A 361 12.15 9.03 -14.17
N TYR A 362 13.05 9.68 -13.44
CA TYR A 362 12.86 11.01 -12.87
C TYR A 362 12.61 12.12 -13.90
N ILE A 363 13.36 12.11 -15.01
CA ILE A 363 13.16 13.08 -16.12
C ILE A 363 11.72 13.01 -16.63
N LYS A 364 11.21 11.78 -16.82
CA LYS A 364 9.86 11.56 -17.31
C LYS A 364 8.82 12.05 -16.31
N ALA A 365 9.00 11.72 -15.02
CA ALA A 365 8.14 12.22 -13.94
C ALA A 365 8.07 13.75 -13.93
N ILE A 366 9.20 14.45 -13.98
CA ILE A 366 9.26 15.92 -13.90
C ILE A 366 8.73 16.60 -15.17
N SER A 367 9.04 16.05 -16.34
CA SER A 367 8.53 16.56 -17.62
C SER A 367 6.99 16.48 -17.71
N THR A 368 6.41 15.52 -17.00
CA THR A 368 4.98 15.22 -17.01
C THR A 368 4.23 15.94 -15.89
N ASP A 369 4.80 15.97 -14.69
CA ASP A 369 4.35 16.77 -13.55
C ASP A 369 5.55 17.45 -12.88
N LYS A 370 5.64 18.79 -13.03
CA LYS A 370 6.74 19.58 -12.45
C LYS A 370 6.81 19.46 -10.93
N ASN A 371 5.69 19.21 -10.25
CA ASN A 371 5.66 19.05 -8.78
C ASN A 371 6.35 17.77 -8.31
N SER A 372 6.59 16.81 -9.21
CA SER A 372 7.36 15.60 -8.89
C SER A 372 8.77 15.92 -8.42
N ALA A 373 9.32 17.07 -8.81
CA ALA A 373 10.64 17.53 -8.38
C ALA A 373 10.76 17.60 -6.85
N TYR A 374 9.68 17.96 -6.12
CA TYR A 374 9.68 17.98 -4.66
C TYR A 374 9.88 16.59 -4.06
N THR A 375 9.09 15.62 -4.53
CA THR A 375 9.15 14.23 -4.05
C THR A 375 10.46 13.54 -4.41
N ILE A 376 10.95 13.78 -5.63
CA ILE A 376 12.22 13.22 -6.11
C ILE A 376 13.39 13.81 -5.31
N GLY A 377 13.42 15.14 -5.15
CA GLY A 377 14.44 15.82 -4.38
C GLY A 377 14.48 15.36 -2.92
N ASP A 378 13.32 15.25 -2.26
CA ASP A 378 13.24 14.74 -0.89
C ASP A 378 13.74 13.28 -0.76
N SER A 379 13.46 12.43 -1.76
CA SER A 379 13.96 11.05 -1.77
C SER A 379 15.48 10.99 -1.95
N LEU A 380 16.02 11.74 -2.91
CA LEU A 380 17.45 11.70 -3.22
C LEU A 380 18.31 12.31 -2.11
N VAL A 381 17.84 13.39 -1.48
CA VAL A 381 18.52 14.00 -0.32
C VAL A 381 18.51 13.05 0.87
N LYS A 382 17.36 12.43 1.17
CA LYS A 382 17.23 11.49 2.30
C LYS A 382 18.12 10.25 2.13
N ASP A 383 18.32 9.78 0.91
CA ASP A 383 19.17 8.64 0.60
C ASP A 383 20.65 9.00 0.43
N ASP A 384 21.02 10.27 0.65
CA ASP A 384 22.37 10.83 0.42
C ASP A 384 22.89 10.54 -1.00
N ASN A 385 21.99 10.53 -1.99
CA ASN A 385 22.29 10.16 -3.36
C ASN A 385 22.62 11.39 -4.22
N LYS A 386 23.73 12.04 -3.86
CA LYS A 386 24.22 13.26 -4.51
C LYS A 386 24.48 13.09 -6.02
N ILE A 387 25.04 11.94 -6.43
CA ILE A 387 25.40 11.70 -7.84
C ILE A 387 24.16 11.72 -8.75
N ASP A 388 23.10 11.01 -8.36
CA ASP A 388 21.87 10.96 -9.17
C ASP A 388 21.18 12.34 -9.20
N LEU A 389 21.24 13.10 -8.11
CA LEU A 389 20.70 14.45 -8.06
C LEU A 389 21.48 15.44 -8.95
N GLU A 390 22.82 15.39 -8.93
CA GLU A 390 23.68 16.18 -9.82
C GLU A 390 23.39 15.88 -11.30
N GLN A 391 23.26 14.60 -11.65
CA GLN A 391 22.91 14.22 -13.02
C GLN A 391 21.53 14.74 -13.42
N LEU A 392 20.56 14.66 -12.52
CA LEU A 392 19.19 15.09 -12.79
C LEU A 392 19.08 16.61 -12.96
N VAL A 393 19.77 17.40 -12.14
CA VAL A 393 19.82 18.88 -12.26
C VAL A 393 20.41 19.30 -13.61
N ASN A 394 21.39 18.57 -14.13
CA ASN A 394 21.99 18.85 -15.44
C ASN A 394 21.07 18.49 -16.62
N GLN A 395 20.07 17.64 -16.41
CA GLN A 395 19.17 17.15 -17.45
C GLN A 395 17.80 17.84 -17.44
N VAL A 396 17.40 18.41 -16.30
CA VAL A 396 16.08 18.98 -16.09
C VAL A 396 16.17 20.33 -15.39
N GLU A 397 15.62 21.36 -16.03
CA GLU A 397 15.51 22.68 -15.43
C GLU A 397 14.45 22.67 -14.29
N SER A 398 14.92 22.63 -13.05
CA SER A 398 14.07 22.62 -11.86
C SER A 398 14.73 23.36 -10.70
N LYS A 399 14.16 24.51 -10.31
CA LYS A 399 14.60 25.27 -9.13
C LYS A 399 14.62 24.44 -7.86
N VAL A 400 13.67 23.51 -7.70
CA VAL A 400 13.56 22.63 -6.53
C VAL A 400 14.76 21.70 -6.44
N LEU A 401 15.16 21.07 -7.55
CA LEU A 401 16.28 20.15 -7.55
C LEU A 401 17.62 20.89 -7.41
N THR A 402 17.74 22.07 -8.03
CA THR A 402 18.90 22.94 -7.84
C THR A 402 19.02 23.40 -6.38
N PHE A 403 17.91 23.72 -5.73
CA PHE A 403 17.86 24.03 -4.31
C PHE A 403 18.31 22.84 -3.46
N ASP A 404 17.75 21.65 -3.71
CA ASP A 404 18.07 20.44 -2.95
C ASP A 404 19.54 20.00 -3.13
N LEU A 405 20.11 20.22 -4.32
CA LEU A 405 21.54 19.97 -4.56
C LEU A 405 22.43 20.99 -3.86
N ALA A 406 22.01 22.27 -3.82
CA ALA A 406 22.74 23.31 -3.10
C ALA A 406 22.75 23.05 -1.58
N ASP A 407 21.63 22.56 -1.04
CA ASP A 407 21.51 22.11 0.35
C ASP A 407 22.54 21.02 0.68
N LEU A 408 22.61 19.95 -0.13
CA LEU A 408 23.62 18.88 0.03
C LEU A 408 25.08 19.32 -0.15
N ASN A 409 25.31 20.48 -0.76
CA ASN A 409 26.64 21.02 -1.02
C ASN A 409 27.03 22.15 -0.06
N ASP A 410 26.15 22.50 0.88
CA ASP A 410 26.27 23.69 1.72
C ASP A 410 26.49 24.99 0.91
N ASP A 411 25.98 25.06 -0.32
CA ASP A 411 26.06 26.25 -1.18
C ASP A 411 24.91 27.21 -0.88
N TYR A 412 25.04 27.92 0.23
CA TYR A 412 24.03 28.83 0.75
C TYR A 412 23.64 29.94 -0.25
N LYS A 413 24.58 30.38 -1.11
CA LYS A 413 24.31 31.42 -2.11
C LYS A 413 23.39 30.90 -3.22
N VAL A 414 23.68 29.70 -3.73
CA VAL A 414 22.84 29.06 -4.75
C VAL A 414 21.46 28.70 -4.16
N LEU A 415 21.42 28.29 -2.89
CA LEU A 415 20.18 28.01 -2.17
C LEU A 415 19.28 29.26 -2.10
N ILE A 416 19.81 30.41 -1.68
CA ILE A 416 19.08 31.70 -1.66
C ILE A 416 18.66 32.15 -3.06
N ALA A 417 19.48 31.90 -4.08
CA ALA A 417 19.14 32.24 -5.47
C ALA A 417 17.94 31.42 -5.99
N ASN A 418 17.72 30.21 -5.44
CA ASN A 418 16.63 29.31 -5.81
C ASN A 418 15.50 29.25 -4.77
N LYS A 419 15.43 30.21 -3.84
CA LYS A 419 14.43 30.27 -2.75
C LYS A 419 12.97 30.38 -3.18
N ASP A 420 12.69 30.76 -4.42
CA ASP A 420 11.32 30.92 -4.94
C ASP A 420 10.68 29.56 -5.23
N LEU A 421 10.48 28.76 -4.18
CA LEU A 421 9.80 27.48 -4.23
C LEU A 421 8.30 27.69 -3.99
N SER A 422 7.48 26.84 -4.60
CA SER A 422 6.03 26.81 -4.37
C SER A 422 5.64 26.03 -3.12
N ARG A 423 6.55 25.20 -2.58
CA ARG A 423 6.30 24.39 -1.37
C ARG A 423 7.54 24.28 -0.50
N PHE A 424 7.33 24.39 0.81
CA PHE A 424 8.35 24.13 1.83
C PHE A 424 7.94 22.98 2.75
N ASN A 425 8.85 22.04 2.95
CA ASN A 425 8.82 21.12 4.10
C ASN A 425 9.80 21.64 5.16
N GLU A 426 9.83 20.99 6.32
CA GLU A 426 10.73 21.37 7.43
C GLU A 426 12.18 21.48 6.97
N ARG A 427 12.74 20.44 6.34
CA ARG A 427 14.12 20.45 5.83
C ARG A 427 14.42 21.68 4.97
N ARG A 428 13.63 21.94 3.92
CA ARG A 428 13.88 23.08 3.02
C ARG A 428 13.71 24.42 3.74
N ALA A 429 12.82 24.50 4.73
CA ALA A 429 12.63 25.69 5.55
C ALA A 429 13.84 25.96 6.46
N TYR A 430 14.38 24.93 7.11
CA TYR A 430 15.63 25.04 7.88
C TYR A 430 16.80 25.39 6.98
N ALA A 431 16.93 24.73 5.82
CA ALA A 431 18.02 24.98 4.88
C ALA A 431 18.02 26.43 4.36
N ILE A 432 16.85 27.00 4.04
CA ILE A 432 16.77 28.41 3.61
C ILE A 432 17.04 29.37 4.77
N ALA A 433 16.51 29.10 5.98
CA ALA A 433 16.79 29.94 7.14
C ALA A 433 18.30 29.92 7.48
N LYS A 434 18.91 28.73 7.55
CA LYS A 434 20.35 28.52 7.71
C LYS A 434 21.14 29.31 6.68
N ALA A 435 20.77 29.23 5.40
CA ALA A 435 21.46 29.94 4.34
C ALA A 435 21.43 31.46 4.52
N PHE A 436 20.28 32.05 4.88
CA PHE A 436 20.19 33.49 5.11
C PHE A 436 21.03 33.94 6.31
N TYR A 437 20.97 33.22 7.44
CA TYR A 437 21.78 33.56 8.62
C TYR A 437 23.29 33.39 8.38
N LEU A 438 23.71 32.26 7.80
CA LEU A 438 25.14 31.99 7.55
C LEU A 438 25.74 32.87 6.44
N THR A 439 24.91 33.58 5.67
CA THR A 439 25.36 34.56 4.67
C THR A 439 25.19 36.01 5.12
N ASN A 440 24.84 36.25 6.40
CA ASN A 440 24.58 37.58 6.98
C ASN A 440 23.49 38.37 6.22
N ASN A 441 22.43 37.70 5.79
CA ASN A 441 21.28 38.29 5.10
C ASN A 441 19.96 38.02 5.88
N ASP A 442 20.01 38.07 7.20
CA ASP A 442 18.88 37.77 8.09
C ASP A 442 17.69 38.73 7.92
N ASP A 443 17.95 40.03 7.67
CA ASP A 443 16.90 41.00 7.32
C ASP A 443 16.11 40.59 6.05
N ASP A 444 16.78 39.95 5.09
CA ASP A 444 16.15 39.49 3.85
C ASP A 444 15.31 38.21 4.06
N LEU A 445 15.56 37.44 5.13
CA LEU A 445 14.75 36.26 5.48
C LEU A 445 13.36 36.68 5.94
N GLU A 446 13.25 37.68 6.83
CA GLU A 446 11.95 38.16 7.32
C GLU A 446 11.12 38.72 6.16
N LYS A 447 11.77 39.47 5.25
CA LYS A 447 11.15 39.96 4.03
C LYS A 447 10.69 38.82 3.12
N PHE A 448 11.54 37.79 2.93
CA PHE A 448 11.19 36.61 2.16
C PHE A 448 9.95 35.89 2.73
N ILE A 449 9.91 35.66 4.04
CA ILE A 449 8.78 34.99 4.70
C ILE A 449 7.51 35.84 4.59
N THR A 450 7.62 37.15 4.78
CA THR A 450 6.50 38.09 4.62
C THR A 450 5.98 38.11 3.18
N ASP A 451 6.86 38.12 2.19
CA ASP A 451 6.49 38.09 0.77
C ASP A 451 5.92 36.73 0.35
N PHE A 452 6.38 35.64 0.99
CA PHE A 452 5.77 34.32 0.86
C PHE A 452 4.36 34.33 1.47
N GLU A 453 4.17 34.86 2.68
CA GLU A 453 2.85 34.96 3.33
C GLU A 453 1.85 35.78 2.49
N LYS A 454 2.28 36.89 1.89
CA LYS A 454 1.44 37.72 1.01
C LYS A 454 0.95 37.01 -0.25
N LYS A 455 1.64 35.96 -0.70
CA LYS A 455 1.21 35.11 -1.83
C LYS A 455 0.17 34.06 -1.42
N SER A 456 -0.22 34.01 -0.14
CA SER A 456 -1.18 33.05 0.39
C SER A 456 -2.52 33.12 -0.33
N ASP A 457 -3.00 31.94 -0.73
CA ASP A 457 -4.36 31.74 -1.24
C ASP A 457 -5.40 31.54 -0.12
N GLY A 458 -4.98 31.65 1.14
CA GLY A 458 -5.82 31.43 2.32
C GLY A 458 -6.06 29.96 2.66
N SER A 459 -5.42 29.01 1.97
CA SER A 459 -5.56 27.58 2.26
C SER A 459 -4.84 27.19 3.55
N GLU A 460 -5.39 26.20 4.26
CA GLU A 460 -4.80 25.62 5.48
C GLU A 460 -3.40 25.03 5.20
N GLU A 461 -3.18 24.49 4.01
CA GLU A 461 -1.89 23.94 3.57
C GLU A 461 -0.84 25.05 3.40
N TYR A 462 -1.22 26.22 2.89
CA TYR A 462 -0.30 27.35 2.75
C TYR A 462 0.04 27.96 4.12
N GLN A 463 -0.95 28.11 4.99
CA GLN A 463 -0.75 28.59 6.36
C GLN A 463 0.21 27.68 7.15
N LYS A 464 0.10 26.37 6.95
CA LYS A 464 1.05 25.41 7.54
C LYS A 464 2.48 25.65 7.05
N GLN A 465 2.68 25.93 5.76
CA GLN A 465 4.02 26.20 5.21
C GLN A 465 4.62 27.50 5.73
N VAL A 466 3.81 28.56 5.87
CA VAL A 466 4.23 29.81 6.52
C VAL A 466 4.68 29.54 7.97
N GLY A 467 3.88 28.76 8.72
CA GLY A 467 4.23 28.38 10.09
C GLY A 467 5.57 27.62 10.18
N ILE A 468 5.83 26.67 9.27
CA ILE A 468 7.10 25.94 9.20
C ILE A 468 8.28 26.89 8.92
N LEU A 469 8.12 27.86 8.03
CA LEU A 469 9.16 28.85 7.75
C LEU A 469 9.43 29.76 8.95
N GLN A 470 8.40 30.21 9.65
CA GLN A 470 8.52 31.02 10.87
C GLN A 470 9.16 30.24 12.02
N GLU A 471 8.82 28.96 12.17
CA GLU A 471 9.44 28.07 13.16
C GLU A 471 10.92 27.87 12.85
N ALA A 472 11.27 27.56 11.59
CA ALA A 472 12.65 27.44 11.16
C ALA A 472 13.44 28.74 11.39
N GLN A 473 12.86 29.90 11.05
CA GLN A 473 13.46 31.20 11.34
C GLN A 473 13.71 31.37 12.85
N SER A 474 12.70 31.12 13.69
CA SER A 474 12.83 31.28 15.15
C SER A 474 13.90 30.37 15.75
N ILE A 475 13.98 29.12 15.31
CA ILE A 475 14.94 28.16 15.82
C ILE A 475 16.35 28.55 15.38
N VAL A 476 16.57 28.80 14.09
CA VAL A 476 17.89 29.18 13.58
C VAL A 476 18.34 30.52 14.17
N SER A 477 17.44 31.50 14.34
CA SER A 477 17.74 32.78 15.00
C SER A 477 18.28 32.58 16.41
N SER A 478 17.70 31.69 17.21
CA SER A 478 18.14 31.45 18.59
C SER A 478 19.58 30.92 18.68
N TYR A 479 19.97 30.06 17.74
CA TYR A 479 21.35 29.59 17.65
C TYR A 479 22.28 30.67 17.09
N TYR A 480 21.79 31.49 16.16
CA TYR A 480 22.55 32.59 15.60
C TYR A 480 22.82 33.71 16.63
N GLU A 481 21.84 34.08 17.46
CA GLU A 481 22.04 35.00 18.59
C GLU A 481 23.12 34.47 19.56
N THR A 482 23.15 33.14 19.75
CA THR A 482 24.18 32.48 20.55
C THR A 482 25.55 32.61 19.88
N LEU A 483 25.65 32.43 18.56
CA LEU A 483 26.88 32.66 17.80
C LEU A 483 27.36 34.12 17.88
N GLU A 484 26.47 35.08 17.72
CA GLU A 484 26.82 36.51 17.78
C GLU A 484 27.36 36.89 19.17
N ASN A 485 26.81 36.29 20.23
CA ASN A 485 27.32 36.45 21.58
C ASN A 485 28.73 35.85 21.74
N PHE A 486 28.98 34.66 21.19
CA PHE A 486 30.32 34.08 21.17
C PHE A 486 31.30 34.93 20.36
N ASP A 487 30.90 35.46 19.21
CA ASP A 487 31.73 36.35 18.39
C ASP A 487 32.13 37.61 19.17
N LYS A 488 31.20 38.23 19.90
CA LYS A 488 31.49 39.37 20.79
C LYS A 488 32.48 39.00 21.88
N GLN A 489 32.27 37.87 22.57
CA GLN A 489 33.18 37.40 23.63
C GLN A 489 34.58 37.08 23.09
N ILE A 490 34.67 36.46 21.92
CA ILE A 490 35.95 36.16 21.25
C ILE A 490 36.69 37.46 20.90
N GLU A 491 36.00 38.45 20.34
CA GLU A 491 36.63 39.74 20.00
C GLU A 491 37.08 40.52 21.25
N GLU A 492 36.30 40.51 22.32
CA GLU A 492 36.72 41.06 23.61
C GLU A 492 37.95 40.32 24.16
N LYS A 493 37.95 38.98 24.08
CA LYS A 493 39.04 38.16 24.59
C LYS A 493 40.32 38.31 23.78
N LYS A 494 40.24 38.42 22.45
CA LYS A 494 41.38 38.75 21.58
C LYS A 494 42.03 40.07 21.99
N LYS A 495 41.23 41.10 22.29
CA LYS A 495 41.74 42.39 22.80
C LYS A 495 42.45 42.22 24.15
N GLU A 496 41.89 41.42 25.06
CA GLU A 496 42.54 41.12 26.34
C GLU A 496 43.88 40.41 26.19
N VAL A 497 43.96 39.42 25.29
CA VAL A 497 45.20 38.70 24.96
C VAL A 497 46.23 39.68 24.42
N GLN A 498 45.85 40.51 23.45
CA GLN A 498 46.75 41.50 22.85
C GLN A 498 47.27 42.55 23.85
N ILE A 499 46.42 43.01 24.78
CA ILE A 499 46.84 43.90 25.87
C ILE A 499 47.85 43.18 26.78
N GLN A 500 47.62 41.90 27.09
CA GLN A 500 48.50 41.13 27.97
C GLN A 500 49.85 40.81 27.29
N GLU A 501 49.86 40.51 25.99
CA GLU A 501 51.08 40.36 25.19
C GLU A 501 51.92 41.65 25.24
N THR A 502 51.28 42.81 25.02
CA THR A 502 51.95 44.12 25.09
C THR A 502 52.56 44.38 26.47
N LYS A 503 51.87 43.98 27.55
CA LYS A 503 52.38 44.09 28.93
C LYS A 503 53.56 43.14 29.22
N LEU A 504 53.64 42.03 28.51
CA LEU A 504 54.72 41.05 28.62
C LEU A 504 56.01 41.57 27.94
N GLU A 505 55.86 42.28 26.82
CA GLU A 505 56.95 42.93 26.09
C GLU A 505 57.50 44.18 26.80
N ASP A 506 56.67 44.88 27.60
CA ASP A 506 57.12 46.04 28.38
C ASP A 506 58.00 45.64 29.59
N LYS A 507 59.31 45.79 29.41
CA LYS A 507 60.36 45.54 30.41
C LYS A 507 60.22 46.37 31.70
N LYS A 508 59.43 47.45 31.72
CA LYS A 508 59.20 48.27 32.93
C LYS A 508 58.03 47.79 33.78
N ASN A 509 57.15 46.97 33.23
CA ASN A 509 55.99 46.49 33.96
C ASN A 509 56.40 45.35 34.91
N LYS A 510 56.10 45.47 36.22
CA LYS A 510 56.52 44.55 37.29
C LYS A 510 55.42 43.61 37.78
N GLU A 511 54.33 43.49 37.03
CA GLU A 511 53.23 42.58 37.37
C GLU A 511 53.77 41.14 37.53
N PRO A 512 53.54 40.47 38.67
CA PRO A 512 53.93 39.07 38.86
C PRO A 512 53.04 38.14 38.03
N ASN A 513 53.58 36.99 37.61
CA ASN A 513 52.86 35.91 36.90
C ASN A 513 52.24 36.27 35.52
N LYS A 514 52.79 37.27 34.81
CA LYS A 514 52.25 37.70 33.50
C LYS A 514 52.17 36.59 32.44
N GLU A 515 53.14 35.67 32.42
CA GLU A 515 53.15 34.53 31.48
C GLU A 515 52.01 33.55 31.77
N GLU A 516 51.75 33.26 33.04
CA GLU A 516 50.65 32.38 33.47
C GLU A 516 49.29 33.03 33.16
N MET A 517 49.16 34.35 33.36
CA MET A 517 47.96 35.10 32.97
C MET A 517 47.73 35.15 31.46
N LEU A 518 48.80 35.28 30.65
CA LEU A 518 48.70 35.23 29.20
C LEU A 518 48.22 33.85 28.75
N LYS A 519 48.81 32.79 29.29
CA LYS A 519 48.44 31.41 28.97
C LYS A 519 46.98 31.12 29.34
N SER A 520 46.52 31.52 30.53
CA SER A 520 45.11 31.39 30.94
C SER A 520 44.16 32.10 29.97
N LYS A 521 44.50 33.31 29.51
CA LYS A 521 43.67 34.06 28.56
C LYS A 521 43.64 33.43 27.16
N GLN A 522 44.75 32.83 26.72
CA GLN A 522 44.83 32.07 25.47
C GLN A 522 44.00 30.78 25.55
N GLU A 523 44.09 30.03 26.65
CA GLU A 523 43.26 28.83 26.86
C GLU A 523 41.76 29.18 26.91
N GLU A 524 41.38 30.29 27.55
CA GLU A 524 39.99 30.77 27.53
C GLU A 524 39.52 31.20 26.13
N LEU A 525 40.39 31.82 25.33
CA LEU A 525 40.09 32.18 23.94
C LEU A 525 39.88 30.92 23.08
N GLU A 526 40.78 29.93 23.19
CA GLU A 526 40.65 28.65 22.48
C GLU A 526 39.35 27.92 22.85
N ASN A 527 38.97 27.93 24.13
CA ASN A 527 37.70 27.33 24.58
C ASN A 527 36.48 28.05 23.98
N LEU A 528 36.49 29.39 23.91
CA LEU A 528 35.41 30.15 23.25
C LEU A 528 35.33 29.87 21.75
N GLU A 529 36.48 29.78 21.07
CA GLU A 529 36.54 29.42 19.64
C GLU A 529 36.02 28.00 19.38
N GLN A 530 36.33 27.05 20.28
CA GLN A 530 35.79 25.69 20.21
C GLN A 530 34.28 25.66 20.44
N GLN A 531 33.77 26.35 21.46
CA GLN A 531 32.34 26.42 21.73
C GLN A 531 31.57 27.05 20.56
N ARG A 532 32.12 28.11 19.96
CA ARG A 532 31.56 28.70 18.73
C ARG A 532 31.52 27.68 17.59
N HIS A 533 32.60 26.92 17.38
CA HIS A 533 32.66 25.89 16.36
C HIS A 533 31.61 24.79 16.60
N ASP A 534 31.42 24.37 17.85
CA ASP A 534 30.41 23.37 18.22
C ASP A 534 28.98 23.85 17.93
N ILE A 535 28.68 25.14 18.16
CA ILE A 535 27.37 25.72 17.80
C ILE A 535 27.18 25.79 16.29
N ILE A 536 28.21 26.17 15.51
CA ILE A 536 28.12 26.13 14.04
C ILE A 536 27.77 24.72 13.56
N LYS A 537 28.46 23.72 14.11
CA LYS A 537 28.20 22.32 13.78
C LYS A 537 26.78 21.89 14.16
N LEU A 538 26.28 22.36 15.30
CA LEU A 538 24.91 22.08 15.71
C LEU A 538 23.87 22.73 14.78
N ILE A 539 24.13 23.93 14.28
CA ILE A 539 23.31 24.56 13.24
C ILE A 539 23.40 23.81 11.91
N GLU A 540 24.57 23.25 11.59
CA GLU A 540 24.75 22.42 10.39
C GLU A 540 24.05 21.07 10.46
N GLU A 541 23.80 20.55 11.67
CA GLU A 541 23.11 19.29 11.93
C GLU A 541 21.57 19.42 12.07
N LEU A 542 21.03 20.65 12.07
CA LEU A 542 19.58 20.92 11.99
C LEU A 542 19.04 20.71 10.57
#